data_AF-A0A1C6D1F2-F1
#
_entry.id   AF-A0A1C6D1F2-F1
#
_cell.length_a   1.000
_cell.length_b   1.000
_cell.length_c   1.000
_cell.angle_alpha   90.00
_cell.angle_beta   90.00
_cell.angle_gamma   90.00
#
_symmetry.space_group_name_H-M   'P 1'
#
loop_
_entity.id
_entity.type
_entity.pdbx_description
1 polymer ?
#
loop_
_entity_poly.entity_id
_entity_poly.type
_entity_poly.pdbx_seq_one_letter_code
_entity_poly.pdbx_strand_id
1 'polypeptide(L)'
;MKKILIILLLNIIAIAPVLATNWQLLGHTSDNSLIYIDRSSIQVSSGLGFIRYKQITGDKSYLIADVILNEKNKTSTVYNLEIYSAKGKFLEAYGSPNRPPLYSLKWLPISSSPINEKLYYVVFSLE
;
A
#
# COMPACT_ATOMS: atom_id res chain seq x y z
N MET A 1 29.19 -9.94 32.42
CA MET A 1 27.84 -9.38 32.13
C MET A 1 27.76 -8.60 30.81
N LYS A 2 28.73 -7.71 30.48
CA LYS A 2 28.72 -6.96 29.20
C LYS A 2 28.70 -7.84 27.93
N LYS A 3 29.37 -8.99 27.95
CA LYS A 3 29.42 -9.93 26.82
C LYS A 3 28.07 -10.58 26.50
N ILE A 4 27.24 -10.82 27.51
CA ILE A 4 25.90 -11.41 27.35
C ILE A 4 24.95 -10.39 26.70
N LEU A 5 25.03 -9.11 27.11
CA LEU A 5 24.24 -8.03 26.53
C LEU A 5 24.56 -7.82 25.04
N ILE A 6 25.83 -7.89 24.66
CA ILE A 6 26.28 -7.76 23.27
C ILE A 6 25.72 -8.89 22.40
N ILE A 7 25.77 -10.14 22.90
CA ILE A 7 25.20 -11.30 22.19
C ILE A 7 23.68 -11.17 22.04
N LEU A 8 22.98 -10.67 23.07
CA LEU A 8 21.53 -10.45 23.00
C LEU A 8 21.17 -9.39 21.94
N LEU A 9 21.92 -8.28 21.90
CA LEU A 9 21.73 -7.21 20.91
C LEU A 9 21.99 -7.69 19.47
N LEU A 10 23.02 -8.52 19.26
CA LEU A 10 23.32 -9.12 17.96
C LEU A 10 22.20 -10.04 17.46
N ASN A 11 21.56 -10.80 18.36
CA ASN A 11 20.41 -11.64 18.00
C ASN A 11 19.17 -10.81 17.64
N ILE A 12 18.94 -9.68 18.33
CA ILE A 12 17.82 -8.78 18.03
C ILE A 12 17.99 -8.13 16.64
N ILE A 13 19.22 -7.74 16.28
CA ILE A 13 19.52 -7.15 14.97
C ILE A 13 19.31 -8.17 13.84
N ALA A 14 19.62 -9.45 14.07
CA ALA A 14 19.44 -10.50 13.07
C ALA A 14 17.97 -10.85 12.79
N ILE A 15 17.06 -10.62 13.74
CA ILE A 15 15.63 -10.94 13.62
C ILE A 15 14.80 -9.73 13.13
N ALA A 16 15.33 -8.51 13.28
CA ALA A 16 14.70 -7.26 12.83
C ALA A 16 14.28 -7.20 11.35
N PRO A 17 14.99 -7.79 10.35
CA PRO A 17 14.60 -7.63 8.95
C PRO A 17 13.31 -8.34 8.57
N VAL A 18 12.78 -9.25 9.40
CA VAL A 18 11.51 -9.96 9.14
C VAL A 18 10.28 -9.12 9.50
N LEU A 19 10.46 -8.01 10.24
CA LEU A 19 9.35 -7.18 10.75
C LEU A 19 9.20 -5.84 10.00
N ALA A 20 10.01 -5.58 8.98
CA ALA A 20 9.82 -4.40 8.13
C ALA A 20 8.76 -4.72 7.07
N THR A 21 7.69 -3.91 7.00
CA THR A 21 6.74 -3.96 5.89
C THR A 21 7.50 -3.89 4.56
N ASN A 22 7.25 -4.84 3.65
CA ASN A 22 7.96 -4.98 2.38
C ASN A 22 7.49 -3.94 1.35
N TRP A 23 7.72 -2.66 1.67
CA TRP A 23 7.44 -1.55 0.77
C TRP A 23 8.43 -1.57 -0.41
N GLN A 24 7.94 -1.90 -1.59
CA GLN A 24 8.70 -1.84 -2.83
C GLN A 24 8.31 -0.60 -3.62
N LEU A 25 9.29 0.18 -4.09
CA LEU A 25 9.04 1.28 -5.01
C LEU A 25 8.50 0.73 -6.34
N LEU A 26 7.31 1.18 -6.73
CA LEU A 26 6.66 0.85 -8.00
C LEU A 26 6.97 1.89 -9.08
N GLY A 27 7.26 3.13 -8.68
CA GLY A 27 7.68 4.20 -9.57
C GLY A 27 7.15 5.55 -9.12
N HIS A 28 6.97 6.46 -10.07
CA HIS A 28 6.43 7.79 -9.84
C HIS A 28 5.21 8.08 -10.72
N THR A 29 4.42 9.06 -10.31
CA THR A 29 3.33 9.70 -11.07
C THR A 29 3.84 10.95 -11.80
N SER A 30 3.01 11.53 -12.68
CA SER A 30 3.36 12.73 -13.46
C SER A 30 3.60 13.97 -12.59
N ASP A 31 3.08 14.01 -11.37
CA ASP A 31 3.30 15.06 -10.37
C ASP A 31 4.52 14.79 -9.45
N ASN A 32 5.39 13.85 -9.84
CA ASN A 32 6.55 13.37 -9.09
C ASN A 32 6.24 12.71 -7.75
N SER A 33 4.98 12.34 -7.47
CA SER A 33 4.70 11.51 -6.29
C SER A 33 5.33 10.13 -6.45
N LEU A 34 5.90 9.60 -5.36
CA LEU A 34 6.47 8.25 -5.32
C LEU A 34 5.41 7.25 -4.91
N ILE A 35 5.31 6.14 -5.63
CA ILE A 35 4.36 5.06 -5.37
C ILE A 35 5.12 3.84 -4.86
N TYR A 36 4.75 3.37 -3.69
CA TYR A 36 5.23 2.13 -3.09
C TYR A 36 4.09 1.14 -2.95
N ILE A 37 4.39 -0.15 -3.05
CA ILE A 37 3.44 -1.23 -2.78
C ILE A 37 3.92 -2.03 -1.58
N ASP A 38 3.00 -2.51 -0.77
CA ASP A 38 3.31 -3.52 0.23
C ASP A 38 3.18 -4.90 -0.42
N ARG A 39 4.30 -5.52 -0.78
CA ARG A 39 4.31 -6.85 -1.44
C ARG A 39 3.63 -7.92 -0.58
N SER A 40 3.70 -7.80 0.74
CA SER A 40 3.09 -8.77 1.66
C SER A 40 1.56 -8.65 1.73
N SER A 41 1.01 -7.54 1.25
CA SER A 41 -0.45 -7.31 1.20
C SER A 41 -1.13 -7.93 -0.02
N ILE A 42 -0.36 -8.39 -1.02
CA ILE A 42 -0.91 -8.89 -2.27
C ILE A 42 -1.64 -10.20 -2.01
N GLN A 43 -2.93 -10.23 -2.31
CA GLN A 43 -3.75 -11.44 -2.26
C GLN A 43 -4.59 -11.53 -3.52
N VAL A 44 -4.71 -12.72 -4.09
CA VAL A 44 -5.57 -12.98 -5.25
C VAL A 44 -6.55 -14.07 -4.87
N SER A 45 -7.84 -13.82 -5.09
CA SER A 45 -8.91 -14.77 -4.80
C SER A 45 -10.08 -14.55 -5.75
N SER A 46 -10.48 -15.60 -6.48
CA SER A 46 -11.67 -15.61 -7.34
C SER A 46 -11.73 -14.44 -8.35
N GLY A 47 -10.60 -14.12 -9.00
CA GLY A 47 -10.49 -13.00 -9.95
C GLY A 47 -10.53 -11.61 -9.32
N LEU A 48 -10.44 -11.53 -7.99
CA LEU A 48 -10.23 -10.29 -7.25
C LEU A 48 -8.80 -10.24 -6.70
N GLY A 49 -8.16 -9.09 -6.89
CA GLY A 49 -6.83 -8.78 -6.38
C GLY A 49 -6.92 -7.75 -5.27
N PHE A 50 -6.23 -7.97 -4.16
CA PHE A 50 -6.15 -7.04 -3.04
C PHE A 50 -4.71 -6.56 -2.92
N ILE A 51 -4.52 -5.25 -2.80
CA ILE A 51 -3.20 -4.66 -2.66
C ILE A 51 -3.25 -3.37 -1.86
N ARG A 52 -2.27 -3.21 -0.97
CA ARG A 52 -1.99 -1.97 -0.26
C ARG A 52 -0.88 -1.20 -0.96
N TYR A 53 -1.10 0.08 -1.21
CA TYR A 53 -0.09 0.98 -1.76
C TYR A 53 0.05 2.25 -0.91
N LYS A 54 1.19 2.91 -1.06
CA LYS A 54 1.51 4.19 -0.44
C LYS A 54 1.93 5.16 -1.52
N GLN A 55 1.38 6.36 -1.50
CA GLN A 55 1.78 7.45 -2.38
C GLN A 55 2.34 8.58 -1.54
N ILE A 56 3.57 9.01 -1.82
CA ILE A 56 4.26 10.12 -1.17
C ILE A 56 4.30 11.28 -2.16
N THR A 57 3.68 12.41 -1.83
CA THR A 57 3.63 13.60 -2.67
C THR A 57 4.89 14.45 -2.53
N GLY A 58 5.06 15.45 -3.40
CA GLY A 58 6.26 16.32 -3.40
C GLY A 58 6.48 17.09 -2.09
N ASP A 59 5.40 17.42 -1.35
CA ASP A 59 5.47 18.04 -0.03
C ASP A 59 5.77 17.04 1.11
N LYS A 60 6.06 15.78 0.75
CA LYS A 60 6.32 14.63 1.63
C LYS A 60 5.13 14.17 2.47
N SER A 61 3.95 14.77 2.31
CA SER A 61 2.73 14.13 2.82
C SER A 61 2.51 12.81 2.08
N TYR A 62 1.75 11.91 2.68
CA TYR A 62 1.53 10.61 2.06
C TYR A 62 0.18 10.02 2.43
N LEU A 63 -0.32 9.20 1.52
CA LEU A 63 -1.48 8.36 1.75
C LEU A 63 -1.11 6.89 1.71
N ILE A 64 -1.89 6.08 2.41
CA ILE A 64 -1.89 4.62 2.32
C ILE A 64 -3.29 4.22 1.92
N ALA A 65 -3.42 3.44 0.85
CA ALA A 65 -4.72 2.98 0.38
C ALA A 65 -4.74 1.48 0.19
N ASP A 66 -5.88 0.88 0.54
CA ASP A 66 -6.19 -0.51 0.24
C ASP A 66 -7.14 -0.57 -0.95
N VAL A 67 -6.73 -1.32 -1.97
CA VAL A 67 -7.38 -1.38 -3.28
C VAL A 67 -7.84 -2.80 -3.57
N ILE A 68 -9.05 -2.92 -4.11
CA ILE A 68 -9.55 -4.14 -4.74
C ILE A 68 -9.52 -3.94 -6.25
N LEU A 69 -8.99 -4.92 -6.95
CA LEU A 69 -8.90 -4.99 -8.41
C LEU A 69 -9.77 -6.15 -8.87
N ASN A 70 -10.55 -5.94 -9.93
CA ASN A 70 -11.35 -6.98 -10.57
C ASN A 70 -10.72 -7.32 -11.92
N GLU A 71 -10.21 -8.54 -12.04
CA GLU A 71 -9.51 -9.03 -13.23
C GLU A 71 -10.42 -9.02 -14.46
N LYS A 72 -11.59 -9.66 -14.33
CA LYS A 72 -12.53 -9.86 -15.43
C LYS A 72 -13.06 -8.54 -16.00
N ASN A 73 -13.46 -7.63 -15.12
CA ASN A 73 -14.07 -6.36 -15.51
C ASN A 73 -13.04 -5.26 -15.74
N LYS A 74 -11.77 -5.49 -15.41
CA LYS A 74 -10.69 -4.49 -15.42
C LYS A 74 -11.10 -3.22 -14.69
N THR A 75 -11.67 -3.39 -13.50
CA THR A 75 -12.08 -2.29 -12.62
C THR A 75 -11.33 -2.34 -11.29
N SER A 76 -11.33 -1.23 -10.58
CA SER A 76 -10.68 -1.07 -9.29
C SER A 76 -11.55 -0.24 -8.36
N THR A 77 -11.40 -0.45 -7.05
CA THR A 77 -12.03 0.39 -6.04
C THR A 77 -11.13 0.52 -4.82
N VAL A 78 -11.16 1.68 -4.17
CA VAL A 78 -10.43 1.94 -2.92
C VAL A 78 -11.40 1.71 -1.77
N TYR A 79 -11.10 0.80 -0.87
CA TYR A 79 -11.98 0.47 0.26
C TYR A 79 -11.48 1.00 1.60
N ASN A 80 -10.21 1.35 1.70
CA ASN A 80 -9.63 2.05 2.84
C ASN A 80 -8.60 3.07 2.34
N LEU A 81 -8.58 4.25 2.95
CA LEU A 81 -7.62 5.31 2.66
C LEU A 81 -7.23 6.01 3.95
N GLU A 82 -5.94 6.15 4.19
CA GLU A 82 -5.36 6.85 5.32
C GLU A 82 -4.43 7.95 4.82
N ILE A 83 -4.51 9.14 5.42
CA ILE A 83 -3.75 10.32 5.02
C ILE A 83 -2.89 10.79 6.20
N TYR A 84 -1.62 11.05 5.90
CA TYR A 84 -0.60 11.43 6.86
C TYR A 84 0.13 12.69 6.38
N SER A 85 0.47 13.55 7.34
CA SER A 85 1.36 14.69 7.08
C SER A 85 2.80 14.24 6.80
N ALA A 86 3.63 15.16 6.31
CA ALA A 86 5.07 14.94 6.10
C ALA A 86 5.85 14.51 7.35
N LYS A 87 5.32 14.74 8.55
CA LYS A 87 5.92 14.33 9.83
C LYS A 87 5.38 12.97 10.33
N GLY A 88 4.60 12.27 9.52
CA GLY A 88 3.94 11.01 9.90
C GLY A 88 2.75 11.18 10.84
N LYS A 89 2.32 12.42 11.14
CA LYS A 89 1.08 12.65 11.90
C LYS A 89 -0.12 12.23 11.06
N PHE A 90 -0.94 11.31 11.59
CA PHE A 90 -2.25 10.96 11.04
C PHE A 90 -3.13 12.20 10.92
N LEU A 91 -3.75 12.38 9.75
CA LEU A 91 -4.65 13.49 9.47
C LEU A 91 -6.09 13.00 9.36
N GLU A 92 -6.32 12.01 8.50
CA GLU A 92 -7.66 11.54 8.19
C GLU A 92 -7.64 10.10 7.67
N ALA A 93 -8.77 9.40 7.82
CA ALA A 93 -9.00 8.13 7.15
C ALA A 93 -10.44 8.01 6.68
N TYR A 94 -10.65 7.12 5.71
CA TYR A 94 -11.96 6.78 5.15
C TYR A 94 -12.05 5.28 4.88
N GLY A 95 -13.27 4.73 4.89
CA GLY A 95 -13.47 3.28 4.66
C GLY A 95 -13.23 2.40 5.88
N SER A 96 -12.99 3.00 7.05
CA SER A 96 -13.08 2.32 8.35
C SER A 96 -14.54 2.00 8.70
N PRO A 97 -14.85 0.92 9.44
CA PRO A 97 -16.22 0.63 9.91
C PRO A 97 -16.88 1.80 10.68
N ASN A 98 -16.08 2.75 11.20
CA ASN A 98 -16.55 3.91 11.95
C ASN A 98 -16.72 5.20 11.11
N ARG A 99 -16.50 5.15 9.80
CA ARG A 99 -16.72 6.29 8.89
C ARG A 99 -17.46 5.81 7.64
N PRO A 100 -18.37 6.61 7.06
CA PRO A 100 -19.04 6.22 5.83
C PRO A 100 -17.99 5.83 4.78
N PRO A 101 -18.20 4.74 4.03
CA PRO A 101 -17.25 4.31 3.01
C PRO A 101 -17.02 5.49 2.07
N LEU A 102 -15.75 5.75 1.71
CA LEU A 102 -15.38 6.65 0.61
C LEU A 102 -16.28 6.27 -0.57
N TYR A 103 -17.28 7.09 -0.85
CA TYR A 103 -18.13 6.96 -2.03
C TYR A 103 -18.55 5.52 -2.34
N SER A 104 -19.26 4.82 -1.43
CA SER A 104 -19.96 3.57 -1.76
C SER A 104 -19.22 2.65 -2.76
N LEU A 105 -17.98 2.22 -2.46
CA LEU A 105 -17.17 1.33 -3.32
C LEU A 105 -17.38 1.55 -4.83
N LYS A 106 -17.20 2.78 -5.31
CA LYS A 106 -17.35 3.05 -6.75
C LYS A 106 -16.27 2.28 -7.48
N TRP A 107 -16.69 1.33 -8.32
CA TRP A 107 -15.80 0.64 -9.24
C TRP A 107 -15.47 1.58 -10.40
N LEU A 108 -14.19 1.83 -10.60
CA LEU A 108 -13.67 2.66 -11.68
C LEU A 108 -12.85 1.79 -12.65
N PRO A 109 -12.93 2.04 -13.97
CA PRO A 109 -12.07 1.37 -14.94
C PRO A 109 -10.59 1.56 -14.56
N ILE A 110 -9.79 0.51 -14.68
CA ILE A 110 -8.36 0.56 -14.35
C ILE A 110 -7.62 1.61 -15.20
N SER A 111 -8.02 1.76 -16.47
CA SER A 111 -7.48 2.77 -17.40
C SER A 111 -7.72 4.22 -16.98
N SER A 112 -8.57 4.47 -15.99
CA SER A 112 -8.79 5.83 -15.47
C SER A 112 -7.64 6.34 -14.59
N SER A 113 -6.70 5.46 -14.19
CA SER A 113 -5.60 5.81 -13.31
C SER A 113 -4.33 5.04 -13.69
N PRO A 114 -3.24 5.74 -14.06
CA PRO A 114 -1.94 5.11 -14.30
C PRO A 114 -1.40 4.33 -13.08
N ILE A 115 -1.81 4.71 -11.87
CA ILE A 115 -1.48 3.95 -10.65
C ILE A 115 -2.21 2.61 -10.68
N ASN A 116 -3.52 2.61 -10.96
CA ASN A 116 -4.33 1.40 -10.96
C ASN A 116 -3.89 0.42 -12.05
N GLU A 117 -3.45 0.92 -13.22
CA GLU A 117 -2.83 0.09 -14.25
C GLU A 117 -1.57 -0.62 -13.75
N LYS A 118 -0.65 0.12 -13.12
CA LYS A 118 0.56 -0.48 -12.56
C LYS A 118 0.25 -1.51 -11.47
N LEU A 119 -0.70 -1.20 -10.57
CA LEU A 119 -1.15 -2.13 -9.54
C LEU A 119 -1.76 -3.40 -10.15
N TYR A 120 -2.55 -3.26 -11.22
CA TYR A 120 -3.14 -4.40 -11.93
C TYR A 120 -2.10 -5.38 -12.46
N TYR A 121 -1.10 -4.87 -13.18
CA TYR A 121 -0.04 -5.73 -13.70
C TYR A 121 0.81 -6.34 -12.57
N VAL A 122 1.04 -5.60 -11.48
CA VAL A 122 1.72 -6.16 -10.32
C VAL A 122 0.95 -7.31 -9.69
N VAL A 123 -0.38 -7.27 -9.67
CA VAL A 123 -1.19 -8.28 -8.99
C VAL A 123 -1.49 -9.48 -9.88
N PHE A 124 -1.77 -9.28 -11.16
CA PHE A 124 -2.22 -10.34 -12.08
C PHE A 124 -1.17 -10.77 -13.12
N SER A 125 0.03 -10.17 -13.15
CA SER A 125 1.12 -10.60 -14.05
C SER A 125 2.30 -11.23 -13.29
N LEU A 126 2.06 -11.71 -12.07
CA LEU A 126 3.01 -12.50 -11.28
C LEU A 126 2.91 -14.02 -11.51
N GLU A 127 2.22 -14.46 -12.57
CA GLU A 127 2.19 -15.86 -13.01
C GLU A 127 3.34 -16.20 -13.96
#